data_AF-A0A2E0ES57-F1
#
_entry.id   AF-A0A2E0ES57-F1
#
_cell.length_a   1.000
_cell.length_b   1.000
_cell.length_c   1.000
_cell.angle_alpha   90.00
_cell.angle_beta   90.00
_cell.angle_gamma   90.00
#
_symmetry.space_group_name_H-M   'P 1'
#
loop_
_entity.id
_entity.type
_entity.pdbx_description
1 polymer ?
#
loop_
_entity_poly.entity_id
_entity_poly.type
_entity_poly.pdbx_seq_one_letter_code
_entity_poly.pdbx_strand_id
1 'polypeptide(L)'
;METIKIKTNSNNYDVLVGQNILSRENLVQFSNRECLLVADSNIDNSIVGELSQVLEGIGSKFAQISIEASEDKKSVETLSFIHDKLIKLKYSRDCVLFALGGGITCDITGFAAATYQRGVDFVLMPSTLLAQVDASVGGKTAINHKEGKNMIGAFHQPKKVLSDIGLLESLQQKQIYEGLAEIIKHSLLENEGFFEW
;
A
#
# COMPACT_ATOMS: atom_id res chain seq x y z
N MET A 1 -12.27 -12.78 8.53
CA MET A 1 -10.93 -12.49 7.98
C MET A 1 -10.50 -13.69 7.17
N GLU A 2 -10.15 -13.48 5.91
CA GLU A 2 -9.62 -14.48 4.99
C GLU A 2 -8.14 -14.20 4.72
N THR A 3 -7.40 -15.22 4.29
CA THR A 3 -5.98 -15.10 3.93
C THR A 3 -5.74 -15.77 2.58
N ILE A 4 -5.30 -14.97 1.63
CA ILE A 4 -4.95 -15.41 0.28
C ILE A 4 -3.43 -15.45 0.18
N LYS A 5 -2.87 -16.61 -0.18
CA LYS A 5 -1.42 -16.78 -0.33
C LYS A 5 -1.00 -16.48 -1.76
N ILE A 6 -0.23 -15.42 -1.95
CA ILE A 6 0.32 -15.07 -3.26
C ILE A 6 1.68 -15.71 -3.43
N LYS A 7 1.81 -16.48 -4.53
CA LYS A 7 3.08 -17.07 -4.95
C LYS A 7 3.62 -16.31 -6.16
N THR A 8 4.82 -15.77 -6.03
CA THR A 8 5.51 -15.13 -7.16
C THR A 8 6.92 -15.71 -7.31
N ASN A 9 7.58 -15.44 -8.43
CA ASN A 9 8.93 -15.93 -8.67
C ASN A 9 9.97 -15.32 -7.72
N SER A 10 9.73 -14.12 -7.17
CA SER A 10 10.69 -13.40 -6.35
C SER A 10 10.40 -13.46 -4.85
N ASN A 11 9.12 -13.44 -4.45
CA ASN A 11 8.74 -13.56 -3.05
C ASN A 11 7.30 -14.06 -2.88
N ASN A 12 7.03 -14.74 -1.78
CA ASN A 12 5.67 -15.12 -1.39
C ASN A 12 5.18 -14.20 -0.29
N TYR A 13 3.90 -13.85 -0.30
CA TYR A 13 3.30 -13.00 0.72
C TYR A 13 1.82 -13.31 0.89
N ASP A 14 1.29 -12.90 2.05
CA ASP A 14 -0.12 -13.06 2.37
C ASP A 14 -0.88 -11.76 2.11
N VAL A 15 -2.07 -11.90 1.53
CA VAL A 15 -3.10 -10.86 1.46
C VAL A 15 -4.17 -11.22 2.49
N LEU A 16 -4.34 -10.36 3.49
CA LEU A 16 -5.38 -10.52 4.50
C LEU A 16 -6.56 -9.65 4.11
N VAL A 17 -7.75 -10.24 4.06
CA VAL A 17 -9.00 -9.54 3.73
C VAL A 17 -9.94 -9.65 4.92
N GLY A 18 -10.47 -8.53 5.40
CA GLY A 18 -11.36 -8.54 6.56
C GLY A 18 -11.65 -7.13 7.05
N GLN A 19 -12.34 -7.01 8.19
CA GLN A 19 -12.66 -5.74 8.83
C GLN A 19 -11.84 -5.58 10.11
N ASN A 20 -11.35 -4.37 10.39
CA ASN A 20 -10.54 -4.04 11.58
C ASN A 20 -9.26 -4.89 11.68
N ILE A 21 -8.62 -5.13 10.54
CA ILE A 21 -7.41 -5.95 10.43
C ILE A 21 -6.12 -5.14 10.50
N LEU A 22 -6.19 -3.79 10.52
CA LEU A 22 -5.05 -2.90 10.78
C LEU A 22 -4.62 -2.92 12.27
N SER A 23 -4.32 -4.12 12.77
CA SER A 23 -4.11 -4.38 14.19
C SER A 23 -2.67 -4.83 14.50
N ARG A 24 -2.30 -4.72 15.77
CA ARG A 24 -0.98 -5.17 16.27
C ARG A 24 -0.71 -6.63 15.95
N GLU A 25 -1.71 -7.50 16.09
CA GLU A 25 -1.57 -8.94 15.82
C GLU A 25 -1.15 -9.20 14.38
N ASN A 26 -1.74 -8.48 13.42
CA ASN A 26 -1.43 -8.64 12.01
C ASN A 26 -0.10 -8.00 11.60
N LEU A 27 0.48 -7.13 12.43
CA LEU A 27 1.72 -6.41 12.15
C LEU A 27 2.90 -6.86 13.04
N VAL A 28 2.68 -7.76 14.00
CA VAL A 28 3.68 -8.16 15.00
C VAL A 28 4.97 -8.73 14.40
N GLN A 29 4.91 -9.32 13.21
CA GLN A 29 6.10 -9.83 12.51
C GLN A 29 7.11 -8.74 12.14
N PHE A 30 6.70 -7.46 12.15
CA PHE A 30 7.56 -6.30 11.91
C PHE A 30 8.05 -5.64 13.21
N SER A 31 7.86 -6.29 14.36
CA SER A 31 8.30 -5.76 15.66
C SER A 31 9.81 -5.52 15.70
N ASN A 32 10.21 -4.51 16.49
CA ASN A 32 11.59 -4.04 16.64
C ASN A 32 12.27 -3.55 15.36
N ARG A 33 11.53 -3.35 14.27
CA ARG A 33 12.05 -2.73 13.04
C ARG A 33 11.83 -1.22 13.02
N GLU A 34 12.58 -0.53 12.17
CA GLU A 34 12.34 0.90 11.93
C GLU A 34 11.17 1.05 10.94
N CYS A 35 10.05 1.60 11.42
CA CYS A 35 8.81 1.72 10.66
C CYS A 35 8.64 3.15 10.13
N LEU A 36 8.33 3.28 8.83
CA LEU A 36 7.86 4.54 8.25
C LEU A 36 6.45 4.35 7.70
N LEU A 37 5.46 5.06 8.23
CA LEU A 37 4.13 5.12 7.66
C LEU A 37 4.04 6.23 6.62
N VAL A 38 3.66 5.88 5.39
CA VAL A 38 3.31 6.80 4.30
C VAL A 38 1.80 6.72 4.12
N ALA A 39 1.10 7.77 4.57
CA ALA A 39 -0.36 7.83 4.54
C ALA A 39 -0.85 8.86 3.52
N ASP A 40 -1.90 8.53 2.78
CA ASP A 40 -2.65 9.49 1.97
C ASP A 40 -3.33 10.53 2.90
N SER A 41 -3.15 11.81 2.59
CA SER A 41 -3.74 12.92 3.35
C SER A 41 -5.27 12.95 3.31
N ASN A 42 -5.89 12.22 2.39
CA ASN A 42 -7.36 12.11 2.29
C ASN A 42 -7.95 11.08 3.25
N ILE A 43 -7.14 10.27 3.92
CA ILE A 43 -7.61 9.31 4.92
C ILE A 43 -7.89 10.03 6.23
N ASP A 44 -8.96 9.63 6.90
CA ASP A 44 -9.34 10.17 8.20
C ASP A 44 -8.18 10.08 9.20
N ASN A 45 -7.87 11.21 9.84
CA ASN A 45 -6.78 11.31 10.80
C ASN A 45 -6.94 10.38 12.01
N SER A 46 -8.18 9.98 12.36
CA SER A 46 -8.43 8.99 13.41
C SER A 46 -7.87 7.62 13.03
N ILE A 47 -8.17 7.13 11.81
CA ILE A 47 -7.65 5.87 11.28
C ILE A 47 -6.12 5.90 11.21
N VAL A 48 -5.55 7.01 10.70
CA VAL A 48 -4.10 7.18 10.63
C VAL A 48 -3.49 7.19 12.04
N GLY A 49 -4.13 7.88 12.99
CA GLY A 49 -3.69 7.97 14.37
C GLY A 49 -3.68 6.61 15.08
N GLU A 50 -4.74 5.81 14.92
CA GLU A 50 -4.83 4.46 15.46
C GLU A 50 -3.73 3.55 14.92
N LEU A 51 -3.53 3.56 13.60
CA LEU A 51 -2.46 2.78 12.98
C LEU A 51 -1.07 3.26 13.43
N SER A 52 -0.86 4.57 13.58
CA SER A 52 0.39 5.13 14.08
C SER A 52 0.70 4.65 15.49
N GLN A 53 -0.29 4.58 16.39
CA GLN A 53 -0.10 4.00 17.72
C GLN A 53 0.29 2.51 17.66
N VAL A 54 -0.32 1.74 16.75
CA VAL A 54 0.05 0.34 16.54
C VAL A 54 1.50 0.21 16.07
N LEU A 55 1.91 0.99 15.07
CA LEU A 55 3.25 0.94 14.48
C LEU A 55 4.33 1.45 15.45
N GLU A 56 4.05 2.53 16.19
CA GLU A 56 4.92 3.05 17.24
C GLU A 56 5.10 2.02 18.37
N GLY A 57 4.03 1.32 18.75
CA GLY A 57 4.06 0.31 19.81
C GLY A 57 4.77 -1.01 19.44
N ILE A 58 5.03 -1.28 18.16
CA ILE A 58 5.80 -2.45 17.70
C ILE A 58 7.20 -2.10 17.20
N GLY A 59 7.40 -0.91 16.65
CA GLY A 59 8.66 -0.52 16.02
C GLY A 59 9.76 -0.20 17.03
N SER A 60 11.02 -0.37 16.64
CA SER A 60 12.16 0.18 17.40
C SER A 60 12.36 1.68 17.15
N LYS A 61 11.74 2.17 16.06
CA LYS A 61 11.71 3.57 15.64
C LYS A 61 10.50 3.75 14.74
N PHE A 62 9.82 4.87 14.91
CA PHE A 62 8.62 5.18 14.13
C PHE A 62 8.66 6.63 13.62
N ALA A 63 8.19 6.80 12.40
CA ALA A 63 7.83 8.10 11.86
C ALA A 63 6.66 7.94 10.90
N GLN A 64 5.93 9.02 10.71
CA GLN A 64 4.83 9.12 9.77
C GLN A 64 5.07 10.30 8.84
N ILE A 65 4.71 10.11 7.57
CA ILE A 65 4.59 11.18 6.59
C ILE A 65 3.25 11.10 5.89
N SER A 66 2.72 12.26 5.52
CA SER A 66 1.50 12.38 4.75
C SER A 66 1.86 12.83 3.34
N ILE A 67 1.24 12.19 2.33
CA ILE A 67 1.32 12.59 0.94
C ILE A 67 -0.09 12.84 0.41
N GLU A 68 -0.26 13.82 -0.46
CA GLU A 68 -1.55 14.05 -1.11
C GLU A 68 -1.60 13.22 -2.40
N ALA A 69 -2.41 12.16 -2.39
CA ALA A 69 -2.49 11.26 -3.53
C ALA A 69 -3.32 11.87 -4.66
N SER A 70 -2.66 12.21 -5.75
CA SER A 70 -3.29 12.61 -7.00
C SER A 70 -2.40 12.21 -8.17
N GLU A 71 -2.97 12.14 -9.36
CA GLU A 71 -2.27 11.56 -10.51
C GLU A 71 -1.12 12.45 -11.03
N ASP A 72 -1.22 13.76 -10.80
CA ASP A 72 -0.15 14.74 -10.99
C ASP A 72 0.94 14.64 -9.92
N LYS A 73 0.59 14.22 -8.70
CA LYS A 73 1.53 14.01 -7.59
C LYS A 73 2.15 12.64 -7.57
N LYS A 74 1.74 11.75 -8.48
CA LYS A 74 2.42 10.47 -8.73
C LYS A 74 3.71 10.69 -9.51
N SER A 75 4.69 11.36 -8.91
CA SER A 75 5.84 11.94 -9.61
C SER A 75 7.16 11.70 -8.88
N VAL A 76 8.26 12.12 -9.51
CA VAL A 76 9.61 12.03 -8.94
C VAL A 76 9.78 12.91 -7.71
N GLU A 77 9.04 14.01 -7.62
CA GLU A 77 9.06 14.93 -6.48
C GLU A 77 8.51 14.26 -5.22
N THR A 78 7.36 13.57 -5.32
CA THR A 78 6.79 12.82 -4.19
C THR A 78 7.68 11.65 -3.80
N LEU A 79 8.28 10.95 -4.78
CA LEU A 79 9.28 9.91 -4.51
C LEU A 79 10.47 10.48 -3.73
N SER A 80 11.03 11.60 -4.19
CA SER A 80 12.15 12.28 -3.53
C SER A 80 11.81 12.69 -2.11
N PHE A 81 10.58 13.20 -1.88
CA PHE A 81 10.12 13.56 -0.54
C PHE A 81 10.13 12.36 0.42
N ILE A 82 9.71 11.17 -0.02
CA ILE A 82 9.77 9.95 0.81
C ILE A 82 11.24 9.58 1.09
N HIS A 83 12.11 9.62 0.07
CA HIS A 83 13.55 9.34 0.25
C HIS A 83 14.23 10.34 1.19
N ASP A 84 13.94 11.63 1.07
CA ASP A 84 14.48 12.68 1.92
C ASP A 84 14.15 12.42 3.39
N LYS A 85 12.93 11.94 3.66
CA LYS A 85 12.48 11.60 5.02
C LYS A 85 13.25 10.40 5.56
N LEU A 86 13.40 9.34 4.78
CA LEU A 86 14.20 8.16 5.16
C LEU A 86 15.66 8.52 5.44
N ILE A 87 16.28 9.31 4.57
CA ILE A 87 17.69 9.73 4.68
C ILE A 87 17.89 10.66 5.89
N LYS A 88 17.05 11.69 6.02
CA LYS A 88 17.16 12.68 7.11
C LYS A 88 16.99 12.03 8.48
N LEU A 89 16.08 11.07 8.59
CA LEU A 89 15.84 10.31 9.82
C LEU A 89 16.82 9.14 9.99
N LYS A 90 17.75 8.91 9.05
CA LYS A 90 18.76 7.84 9.10
C LYS A 90 18.15 6.45 9.27
N TYR A 91 17.13 6.13 8.48
CA TYR A 91 16.63 4.75 8.39
C TYR A 91 17.71 3.85 7.77
N SER A 92 17.82 2.63 8.28
CA SER A 92 18.71 1.59 7.75
C SER A 92 18.01 0.79 6.65
N ARG A 93 18.74 -0.14 6.02
CA ARG A 93 18.17 -1.13 5.09
C ARG A 93 17.16 -2.08 5.74
N ASP A 94 17.19 -2.19 7.06
CA ASP A 94 16.28 -3.06 7.82
C ASP A 94 14.98 -2.31 8.19
N CYS A 95 14.70 -1.16 7.57
CA CYS A 95 13.42 -0.48 7.72
C CYS A 95 12.27 -1.18 6.98
N VAL A 96 11.05 -0.83 7.36
CA VAL A 96 9.82 -1.24 6.68
C VAL A 96 8.98 0.00 6.38
N LEU A 97 8.59 0.15 5.12
CA LEU A 97 7.63 1.17 4.70
C LEU A 97 6.21 0.60 4.75
N PHE A 98 5.29 1.36 5.31
CA PHE A 98 3.87 1.01 5.40
C PHE A 98 3.09 2.00 4.54
N ALA A 99 2.41 1.52 3.50
CA ALA A 99 1.62 2.36 2.61
C ALA A 99 0.13 2.28 2.99
N LEU A 100 -0.46 3.39 3.46
CA LEU A 100 -1.88 3.49 3.76
C LEU A 100 -2.52 4.48 2.77
N GLY A 101 -3.30 4.01 1.81
CA GLY A 101 -3.82 4.85 0.73
C GLY A 101 -4.36 4.06 -0.45
N GLY A 102 -4.85 4.78 -1.47
CA GLY A 102 -5.24 4.17 -2.75
C GLY A 102 -4.04 3.67 -3.57
N GLY A 103 -4.30 3.31 -4.84
CA GLY A 103 -3.28 2.76 -5.73
C GLY A 103 -2.08 3.68 -5.95
N ILE A 104 -2.30 5.00 -5.97
CA ILE A 104 -1.23 6.00 -6.12
C ILE A 104 -0.25 5.94 -4.93
N THR A 105 -0.77 5.99 -3.69
CA THR A 105 0.06 5.89 -2.48
C THR A 105 0.79 4.54 -2.41
N CYS A 106 0.11 3.46 -2.78
CA CYS A 106 0.71 2.12 -2.85
C CYS A 106 1.87 2.06 -3.85
N ASP A 107 1.68 2.60 -5.06
CA ASP A 107 2.69 2.60 -6.11
C ASP A 107 3.92 3.43 -5.76
N ILE A 108 3.73 4.68 -5.32
CA ILE A 108 4.86 5.56 -5.01
C ILE A 108 5.63 5.02 -3.81
N THR A 109 4.93 4.54 -2.77
CA THR A 109 5.58 3.98 -1.58
C THR A 109 6.31 2.68 -1.91
N GLY A 110 5.71 1.81 -2.72
CA GLY A 110 6.35 0.59 -3.20
C GLY A 110 7.59 0.88 -4.03
N PHE A 111 7.55 1.91 -4.90
CA PHE A 111 8.71 2.31 -5.70
C PHE A 111 9.79 2.98 -4.85
N ALA A 112 9.39 3.76 -3.83
CA ALA A 112 10.31 4.29 -2.84
C ALA A 112 11.03 3.17 -2.09
N ALA A 113 10.30 2.14 -1.66
CA ALA A 113 10.86 0.95 -1.01
C ALA A 113 11.79 0.16 -1.93
N ALA A 114 11.44 0.01 -3.21
CA ALA A 114 12.26 -0.69 -4.20
C ALA A 114 13.62 0.00 -4.44
N THR A 115 13.67 1.32 -4.34
CA THR A 115 14.84 2.12 -4.72
C THR A 115 15.67 2.60 -3.53
N TYR A 116 15.06 2.76 -2.36
CA TYR A 116 15.78 3.17 -1.15
C TYR A 116 16.77 2.09 -0.72
N GLN A 117 18.05 2.45 -0.59
CA GLN A 117 19.16 1.51 -0.32
C GLN A 117 19.17 0.26 -1.22
N ARG A 118 18.63 0.37 -2.45
CA ARG A 118 18.47 -0.72 -3.44
C ARG A 118 17.44 -1.80 -3.06
N GLY A 119 16.51 -1.48 -2.16
CA GLY A 119 15.42 -2.36 -1.77
C GLY A 119 15.33 -2.49 -0.26
N VAL A 120 14.17 -2.09 0.26
CA VAL A 120 13.74 -2.35 1.64
C VAL A 120 12.36 -2.98 1.63
N ASP A 121 11.96 -3.51 2.78
CA ASP A 121 10.67 -4.17 2.91
C ASP A 121 9.54 -3.14 2.94
N PHE A 122 8.37 -3.53 2.45
CA PHE A 122 7.17 -2.71 2.56
C PHE A 122 5.89 -3.54 2.72
N VAL A 123 4.85 -2.89 3.22
CA VAL A 123 3.52 -3.44 3.49
C VAL A 123 2.48 -2.53 2.86
N LEU A 124 1.49 -3.13 2.19
CA LEU A 124 0.38 -2.41 1.58
C LEU A 124 -0.86 -2.50 2.46
N MET A 125 -1.52 -1.35 2.68
CA MET A 125 -2.82 -1.23 3.34
C MET A 125 -3.74 -0.41 2.43
N PRO A 126 -4.20 -1.01 1.31
CA PRO A 126 -4.99 -0.31 0.30
C PRO A 126 -6.33 0.17 0.87
N SER A 127 -6.62 1.47 0.71
CA SER A 127 -7.83 2.12 1.25
C SER A 127 -8.94 2.33 0.21
N THR A 128 -8.70 2.01 -1.07
CA THR A 128 -9.73 2.08 -2.12
C THR A 128 -10.05 0.69 -2.63
N LEU A 129 -11.30 0.45 -3.02
CA LEU A 129 -11.71 -0.86 -3.54
C LEU A 129 -10.89 -1.27 -4.76
N LEU A 130 -10.64 -0.34 -5.68
CA LEU A 130 -9.78 -0.58 -6.85
C LEU A 130 -8.37 -1.04 -6.44
N ALA A 131 -7.77 -0.41 -5.44
CA ALA A 131 -6.44 -0.81 -4.97
C ALA A 131 -6.45 -2.16 -4.24
N GLN A 132 -7.55 -2.49 -3.56
CA GLN A 132 -7.72 -3.78 -2.88
C GLN A 132 -7.78 -4.94 -3.88
N VAL A 133 -8.41 -4.76 -5.04
CA VAL A 133 -8.64 -5.83 -6.03
C VAL A 133 -7.63 -5.89 -7.18
N ASP A 134 -6.91 -4.79 -7.48
CA ASP A 134 -5.93 -4.73 -8.59
C ASP A 134 -4.51 -4.46 -8.06
N ALA A 135 -4.31 -3.29 -7.42
CA ALA A 135 -2.97 -2.83 -7.06
C ALA A 135 -2.27 -3.65 -5.95
N SER A 136 -3.01 -4.46 -5.21
CA SER A 136 -2.49 -5.27 -4.12
C SER A 136 -1.72 -6.52 -4.60
N VAL A 137 -1.84 -6.89 -5.88
CA VAL A 137 -1.23 -8.10 -6.45
C VAL A 137 -0.43 -7.78 -7.72
N GLY A 138 0.79 -8.33 -7.80
CA GLY A 138 1.65 -8.26 -9.00
C GLY A 138 2.94 -7.47 -8.82
N GLY A 139 3.07 -6.70 -7.73
CA GLY A 139 4.31 -6.02 -7.34
C GLY A 139 4.76 -4.93 -8.30
N LYS A 140 3.90 -4.45 -9.20
CA LYS A 140 4.18 -3.29 -10.04
C LYS A 140 4.11 -2.05 -9.16
N THR A 141 5.15 -1.23 -9.23
CA THR A 141 5.24 0.03 -8.50
C THR A 141 5.82 1.07 -9.45
N ALA A 142 5.28 2.28 -9.49
CA ALA A 142 5.72 3.27 -10.49
C ALA A 142 5.40 4.71 -10.10
N ILE A 143 6.07 5.63 -10.79
CA ILE A 143 5.72 7.04 -10.88
C ILE A 143 5.45 7.41 -12.35
N ASN A 144 4.74 8.52 -12.53
CA ASN A 144 4.50 9.14 -13.81
C ASN A 144 5.69 10.03 -14.20
N HIS A 145 5.99 10.05 -15.49
CA HIS A 145 6.78 11.09 -16.13
C HIS A 145 5.82 12.02 -16.89
N LYS A 146 6.20 13.28 -17.13
CA LYS A 146 5.37 14.24 -17.87
C LYS A 146 4.94 13.72 -19.27
N GLU A 147 5.77 12.88 -19.88
CA GLU A 147 5.53 12.29 -21.21
C GLU A 147 4.87 10.90 -21.16
N GLY A 148 4.55 10.36 -19.97
CA GLY A 148 3.99 9.01 -19.89
C GLY A 148 3.68 8.52 -18.48
N LYS A 149 2.52 7.88 -18.35
CA LYS A 149 2.06 7.29 -17.09
C LYS A 149 2.75 5.96 -16.80
N ASN A 150 3.12 5.74 -15.54
CA ASN A 150 3.73 4.50 -15.04
C ASN A 150 4.98 4.02 -15.82
N MET A 151 5.68 4.92 -16.50
CA MET A 151 6.83 4.57 -17.34
C MET A 151 8.13 4.35 -16.55
N ILE A 152 8.17 4.81 -15.30
CA ILE A 152 9.33 4.71 -14.42
C ILE A 152 8.90 3.96 -13.16
N GLY A 153 9.46 2.77 -12.95
CA GLY A 153 9.01 1.90 -11.88
C GLY A 153 9.89 0.68 -11.68
N ALA A 154 9.43 -0.22 -10.80
CA ALA A 154 10.06 -1.48 -10.50
C ALA A 154 9.02 -2.57 -10.23
N PHE A 155 9.42 -3.82 -10.44
CA PHE A 155 8.73 -4.97 -9.88
C PHE A 155 9.29 -5.25 -8.47
N HIS A 156 8.55 -4.91 -7.43
CA HIS A 156 8.93 -5.07 -6.03
C HIS A 156 7.76 -5.63 -5.23
N GLN A 157 7.92 -6.82 -4.65
CA GLN A 157 6.83 -7.52 -3.98
C GLN A 157 6.71 -7.07 -2.52
N PRO A 158 5.49 -6.80 -2.01
CA PRO A 158 5.29 -6.48 -0.60
C PRO A 158 5.61 -7.70 0.28
N LYS A 159 5.83 -7.44 1.58
CA LYS A 159 5.91 -8.50 2.60
C LYS A 159 4.54 -8.93 3.10
N LYS A 160 3.54 -8.05 2.99
CA LYS A 160 2.16 -8.32 3.39
C LYS A 160 1.22 -7.29 2.76
N VAL A 161 -0.02 -7.68 2.53
CA VAL A 161 -1.12 -6.76 2.18
C VAL A 161 -2.24 -6.94 3.21
N LEU A 162 -2.77 -5.84 3.74
CA LEU A 162 -3.95 -5.82 4.61
C LEU A 162 -5.07 -5.04 3.91
N SER A 163 -5.99 -5.77 3.30
CA SER A 163 -7.18 -5.25 2.64
C SER A 163 -8.31 -5.12 3.66
N ASP A 164 -8.27 -4.04 4.44
CA ASP A 164 -9.30 -3.76 5.44
C ASP A 164 -10.54 -3.14 4.80
N ILE A 165 -11.66 -3.85 4.84
CA ILE A 165 -12.93 -3.40 4.26
C ILE A 165 -13.55 -2.25 5.06
N GLY A 166 -13.16 -2.04 6.32
CA GLY A 166 -13.59 -0.89 7.12
C GLY A 166 -13.12 0.44 6.52
N LEU A 167 -12.00 0.45 5.79
CA LEU A 167 -11.51 1.64 5.08
C LEU A 167 -12.45 2.10 3.95
N LEU A 168 -13.29 1.18 3.45
CA LEU A 168 -14.22 1.49 2.37
C LEU A 168 -15.45 2.27 2.86
N GLU A 169 -15.75 2.25 4.16
CA GLU A 169 -16.91 2.94 4.74
C GLU A 169 -16.85 4.45 4.55
N SER A 170 -15.64 5.03 4.55
CA SER A 170 -15.41 6.46 4.28
C SER A 170 -15.26 6.81 2.80
N LEU A 171 -15.25 5.81 1.91
CA LEU A 171 -14.92 6.01 0.51
C LEU A 171 -16.10 6.60 -0.27
N GLN A 172 -15.82 7.54 -1.18
CA GLN A 172 -16.88 8.10 -2.02
C GLN A 172 -17.49 7.01 -2.90
N GLN A 173 -18.82 7.07 -3.09
CA GLN A 173 -19.56 6.10 -3.89
C GLN A 173 -18.99 5.91 -5.30
N LYS A 174 -18.48 6.99 -5.93
CA LYS A 174 -17.83 6.92 -7.23
C LYS A 174 -16.60 6.00 -7.22
N GLN A 175 -15.77 6.08 -6.18
CA GLN A 175 -14.55 5.26 -6.07
C GLN A 175 -14.87 3.79 -5.75
N ILE A 176 -16.01 3.53 -5.10
CA ILE A 176 -16.56 2.17 -4.98
C ILE A 176 -16.92 1.62 -6.36
N TYR A 177 -17.60 2.40 -7.20
CA TYR A 177 -17.94 1.98 -8.56
C TYR A 177 -16.72 1.72 -9.45
N GLU A 178 -15.66 2.53 -9.29
CA GLU A 178 -14.39 2.30 -10.00
C GLU A 178 -13.78 0.94 -9.63
N GLY A 179 -13.83 0.54 -8.36
CA GLY A 179 -13.39 -0.79 -7.92
C GLY A 179 -14.32 -1.92 -8.37
N LEU A 180 -15.64 -1.72 -8.33
CA LEU A 180 -16.60 -2.72 -8.81
C LEU A 180 -16.48 -2.97 -10.31
N ALA A 181 -16.19 -1.94 -11.11
CA ALA A 181 -15.95 -2.12 -12.53
C ALA A 181 -14.78 -3.07 -12.81
N GLU A 182 -13.74 -3.00 -11.99
CA GLU A 182 -12.59 -3.90 -12.07
C GLU A 182 -12.95 -5.33 -11.65
N ILE A 183 -13.76 -5.51 -10.61
CA ILE A 183 -14.28 -6.82 -10.20
C ILE A 183 -15.12 -7.45 -11.32
N ILE A 184 -16.03 -6.68 -11.94
CA ILE A 184 -16.84 -7.14 -13.07
C ILE A 184 -15.97 -7.54 -14.26
N LYS A 185 -14.89 -6.78 -14.52
CA LYS A 185 -13.92 -7.15 -15.55
C LYS A 185 -13.30 -8.52 -15.24
N HIS A 186 -12.89 -8.76 -14.00
CA HIS A 186 -12.34 -10.06 -13.61
C HIS A 186 -13.35 -11.20 -13.75
N SER A 187 -14.60 -10.98 -13.32
CA SER A 187 -15.63 -12.02 -13.43
C SER A 187 -15.95 -12.39 -14.89
N LEU A 188 -15.98 -11.41 -15.79
CA LEU A 188 -16.13 -11.64 -17.23
C LEU A 188 -14.95 -12.38 -17.87
N LEU A 189 -13.73 -12.23 -17.34
CA LEU A 189 -12.52 -12.87 -17.87
C LEU A 189 -12.30 -14.27 -17.31
N GLU A 190 -12.79 -14.55 -16.10
CA GLU A 190 -12.49 -15.79 -15.38
C GLU A 190 -13.49 -16.90 -15.66
N ASN A 191 -14.76 -16.74 -15.27
CA ASN A 191 -15.83 -17.71 -15.56
C ASN A 191 -17.24 -17.15 -15.29
N GLU A 192 -18.24 -17.75 -15.93
CA GLU A 192 -19.67 -17.41 -15.82
C GLU A 192 -20.17 -17.43 -14.36
N GLY A 193 -19.75 -18.41 -13.56
CA GLY A 193 -20.20 -18.53 -12.17
C GLY A 193 -19.76 -17.38 -11.27
N PHE A 194 -18.60 -16.77 -11.51
CA PHE A 194 -18.20 -15.55 -10.79
C PHE A 194 -18.95 -14.33 -11.31
N PHE A 195 -19.33 -14.29 -12.58
CA PHE A 195 -20.12 -13.18 -13.13
C PHE A 195 -21.57 -13.18 -12.62
N GLU A 196 -22.14 -14.37 -12.38
CA GLU A 196 -23.50 -14.52 -11.84
C GLU A 196 -23.63 -14.22 -10.34
N TRP A 197 -22.56 -14.39 -9.57
CA TRP A 197 -22.50 -14.11 -8.13
C TRP A 197 -22.54 -12.61 -7.83
#